data_AF-A0A085LH79-F1
#
_entry.id   AF-A0A085LH79-F1
#
_cell.length_a   1.000
_cell.length_b   1.000
_cell.length_c   1.000
_cell.angle_alpha   90.00
_cell.angle_beta   90.00
_cell.angle_gamma   90.00
#
_symmetry.space_group_name_H-M   'P 1'
#
loop_
_entity.id
_entity.type
_entity.pdbx_description
1 polymer ?
#
loop_
_entity_poly.entity_id
_entity_poly.type
_entity_poly.pdbx_seq_one_letter_code
_entity_poly.pdbx_strand_id
1 'polypeptide(L)'
;SRPDDARPGAEARPPEPEVPALPLPDPRDPVARRERLALAAVLQYPQHVPPMFDDLGEDAFAVPAWRAVHAAIRAAGGVREGRSLGAGHWVEAVVEQAAEPVRGLVTELAVAPLPEDRENVVGGYVAGVVRGLVDLGLTRRVADAKSRLQRLDPSVDLAAYQEAFAALLAVEAERRTLREGEIA
;
A
#
# COMPACT_ATOMS: atom_id res chain seq x y z
N SER A 1 1.27 -67.92 25.79
CA SER A 1 1.39 -66.60 26.44
C SER A 1 1.58 -65.52 25.40
N ARG A 2 0.81 -64.43 25.55
CA ARG A 2 0.79 -63.14 24.83
C ARG A 2 2.18 -62.48 24.58
N PRO A 3 2.27 -61.36 23.83
CA PRO A 3 1.52 -60.94 22.64
C PRO A 3 2.40 -60.29 21.55
N ASP A 4 1.73 -60.03 20.43
CA ASP A 4 2.11 -59.30 19.23
C ASP A 4 2.20 -57.78 19.49
N ASP A 5 3.32 -57.16 19.09
CA ASP A 5 3.60 -55.72 19.26
C ASP A 5 2.97 -54.92 18.10
N ALA A 6 1.69 -54.56 18.26
CA ALA A 6 0.98 -53.66 17.36
C ALA A 6 1.43 -52.21 17.58
N ARG A 7 2.14 -51.63 16.60
CA ARG A 7 2.44 -50.19 16.54
C ARG A 7 1.15 -49.40 16.28
N PRO A 8 0.85 -48.31 17.02
CA PRO A 8 -0.30 -47.47 16.72
C PRO A 8 -0.07 -46.73 15.41
N GLY A 9 -1.09 -46.73 14.55
CA GLY A 9 -1.09 -46.01 13.28
C GLY A 9 -0.91 -44.51 13.49
N ALA A 10 -0.03 -43.93 12.69
CA ALA A 10 0.06 -42.48 12.54
C ALA A 10 -1.27 -41.97 12.00
N GLU A 11 -2.01 -41.22 12.82
CA GLU A 11 -3.16 -40.45 12.38
C GLU A 11 -2.70 -39.49 11.28
N ALA A 12 -3.16 -39.74 10.06
CA ALA A 12 -3.02 -38.82 8.96
C ALA A 12 -3.82 -37.55 9.31
N ARG A 13 -3.10 -36.49 9.68
CA ARG A 13 -3.67 -35.15 9.86
C ARG A 13 -4.40 -34.75 8.56
N PRO A 14 -5.64 -34.26 8.61
CA PRO A 14 -6.35 -33.83 7.42
C PRO A 14 -5.54 -32.72 6.71
N PRO A 15 -5.57 -32.63 5.38
CA PRO A 15 -4.94 -31.52 4.67
C PRO A 15 -5.59 -30.22 5.14
N GLU A 16 -4.81 -29.34 5.78
CA GLU A 16 -5.23 -27.98 6.05
C GLU A 16 -5.58 -27.32 4.71
N PRO A 17 -6.67 -26.52 4.65
CA PRO A 17 -7.01 -25.80 3.43
C PRO A 17 -5.84 -24.90 3.05
N GLU A 18 -5.24 -25.15 1.87
CA GLU A 18 -4.23 -24.27 1.28
C GLU A 18 -4.87 -22.89 1.08
N VAL A 19 -4.60 -21.98 2.02
CA VAL A 19 -4.96 -20.58 1.86
C VAL A 19 -4.24 -20.08 0.62
N PRO A 20 -4.93 -19.49 -0.38
CA PRO A 20 -4.29 -19.01 -1.59
C PRO A 20 -3.13 -18.08 -1.22
N ALA A 21 -1.90 -18.51 -1.52
CA ALA A 21 -0.73 -17.72 -1.18
C ALA A 21 -0.68 -16.49 -2.08
N LEU A 22 -0.59 -15.30 -1.48
CA LEU A 22 -0.32 -14.09 -2.23
C LEU A 22 1.06 -14.24 -2.89
N PRO A 23 1.20 -14.04 -4.21
CA PRO A 23 2.49 -14.13 -4.86
C PRO A 23 3.42 -13.05 -4.28
N LEU A 24 4.56 -13.49 -3.74
CA LEU A 24 5.55 -12.58 -3.19
C LEU A 24 6.15 -11.73 -4.34
N PRO A 25 6.33 -10.40 -4.13
CA PRO A 25 6.90 -9.54 -5.15
C PRO A 25 8.36 -9.88 -5.46
N ASP A 26 8.81 -9.69 -6.70
CA ASP A 26 10.22 -9.85 -7.07
C ASP A 26 11.08 -8.83 -6.30
N PRO A 27 12.05 -9.25 -5.47
CA PRO A 27 12.92 -8.34 -4.74
C PRO A 27 13.77 -7.43 -5.63
N ARG A 28 13.94 -7.75 -6.92
CA ARG A 28 14.71 -6.95 -7.88
C ARG A 28 13.88 -5.89 -8.58
N ASP A 29 12.55 -5.96 -8.52
CA ASP A 29 11.68 -4.96 -9.14
C ASP A 29 11.79 -3.60 -8.41
N PRO A 30 12.26 -2.53 -9.08
CA PRO A 30 12.38 -1.21 -8.46
C PRO A 30 11.04 -0.64 -7.99
N VAL A 31 9.92 -0.98 -8.65
CA VAL A 31 8.58 -0.53 -8.24
C VAL A 31 8.20 -1.24 -6.94
N ALA A 32 8.28 -2.57 -6.91
CA ALA A 32 8.01 -3.36 -5.71
C ALA A 32 8.86 -2.92 -4.50
N ARG A 33 10.14 -2.61 -4.71
CA ARG A 33 11.03 -2.11 -3.65
C ARG A 33 10.61 -0.75 -3.12
N ARG A 34 10.24 0.18 -3.99
CA ARG A 34 9.78 1.52 -3.60
C ARG A 34 8.48 1.45 -2.81
N GLU A 35 7.55 0.62 -3.26
CA GLU A 35 6.27 0.39 -2.60
C GLU A 35 6.45 -0.26 -1.22
N ARG A 36 7.30 -1.29 -1.13
CA ARG A 36 7.68 -1.93 0.14
C ARG A 36 8.25 -0.91 1.12
N LEU A 37 9.18 -0.08 0.67
CA LEU A 37 9.81 0.95 1.50
C LEU A 37 8.79 1.98 2.01
N ALA A 38 7.87 2.42 1.16
CA ALA A 38 6.82 3.35 1.55
C ALA A 38 5.89 2.74 2.61
N LEU A 39 5.45 1.49 2.43
CA LEU A 39 4.60 0.81 3.41
C LEU A 39 5.32 0.57 4.74
N ALA A 40 6.61 0.20 4.71
CA ALA A 40 7.41 0.07 5.92
C ALA A 40 7.50 1.40 6.67
N ALA A 41 7.80 2.50 5.97
CA ALA A 41 7.83 3.84 6.55
C ALA A 41 6.48 4.26 7.16
N VAL A 42 5.38 3.91 6.51
CA VAL A 42 4.01 4.20 6.97
C VAL A 42 3.65 3.44 8.23
N LEU A 43 4.01 2.15 8.30
CA LEU A 43 3.72 1.31 9.46
C LEU A 43 4.59 1.70 10.67
N GLN A 44 5.85 2.05 10.44
CA GLN A 44 6.80 2.37 11.51
C GLN A 44 6.69 3.80 12.04
N TYR A 45 6.33 4.76 11.17
CA TYR A 45 6.33 6.19 11.51
C TYR A 45 5.06 6.92 11.04
N PRO A 46 3.84 6.46 11.41
CA PRO A 46 2.59 7.07 10.96
C PRO A 46 2.48 8.58 11.29
N GLN A 47 3.14 9.04 12.37
CA GLN A 47 3.20 10.45 12.77
C GLN A 47 3.94 11.35 11.77
N HIS A 48 4.80 10.79 10.92
CA HIS A 48 5.57 11.51 9.92
C HIS A 48 5.00 11.38 8.50
N VAL A 49 4.00 10.50 8.31
CA VAL A 49 3.36 10.30 7.01
C VAL A 49 2.49 11.52 6.68
N PRO A 50 2.60 12.14 5.49
CA PRO A 50 1.72 13.22 5.08
C PRO A 50 0.23 12.80 5.01
N PRO A 51 -0.73 13.67 5.39
CA PRO A 51 -2.16 13.31 5.42
C PRO A 51 -2.72 12.79 4.09
N MET A 52 -2.20 13.26 2.96
CA MET A 52 -2.58 12.83 1.60
C MET A 52 -2.44 11.32 1.35
N PHE A 53 -1.69 10.60 2.19
CA PHE A 53 -1.59 9.16 2.08
C PHE A 53 -2.95 8.47 2.28
N ASP A 54 -3.78 8.99 3.18
CA ASP A 54 -5.12 8.42 3.45
C ASP A 54 -6.10 8.64 2.29
N ASP A 55 -5.82 9.61 1.42
CA ASP A 55 -6.63 9.92 0.23
C ASP A 55 -6.32 8.98 -0.95
N LEU A 56 -5.28 8.15 -0.86
CA LEU A 56 -4.88 7.22 -1.91
C LEU A 56 -5.91 6.11 -2.12
N GLY A 57 -6.33 5.90 -3.37
CA GLY A 57 -7.28 4.85 -3.76
C GLY A 57 -6.75 3.42 -3.63
N GLU A 58 -7.62 2.44 -3.86
CA GLU A 58 -7.29 1.01 -3.78
C GLU A 58 -6.21 0.56 -4.80
N ASP A 59 -6.07 1.31 -5.89
CA ASP A 59 -5.13 1.10 -6.99
C ASP A 59 -3.80 1.85 -6.82
N ALA A 60 -3.56 2.48 -5.66
CA ALA A 60 -2.38 3.29 -5.40
C ALA A 60 -1.05 2.52 -5.53
N PHE A 61 -1.08 1.22 -5.24
CA PHE A 61 0.06 0.31 -5.35
C PHE A 61 -0.09 -0.57 -6.59
N ALA A 62 1.00 -0.79 -7.33
CA ALA A 62 1.03 -1.64 -8.52
C ALA A 62 1.12 -3.13 -8.16
N VAL A 63 1.78 -3.45 -7.05
CA VAL A 63 1.99 -4.82 -6.61
C VAL A 63 0.78 -5.31 -5.78
N PRO A 64 0.16 -6.46 -6.12
CA PRO A 64 -1.02 -6.97 -5.41
C PRO A 64 -0.83 -7.13 -3.90
N ALA A 65 0.33 -7.64 -3.47
CA ALA A 65 0.65 -7.80 -2.05
C ALA A 65 0.66 -6.46 -1.31
N TRP A 66 1.25 -5.42 -1.92
CA TRP A 66 1.31 -4.07 -1.35
C TRP A 66 -0.04 -3.36 -1.37
N ARG A 67 -0.88 -3.60 -2.38
CA ARG A 67 -2.29 -3.17 -2.35
C ARG A 67 -3.05 -3.78 -1.18
N ALA A 68 -2.84 -5.07 -0.91
CA ALA A 68 -3.53 -5.75 0.19
C ALA A 68 -3.11 -5.18 1.56
N VAL A 69 -1.83 -4.86 1.74
CA VAL A 69 -1.34 -4.16 2.96
C VAL A 69 -1.94 -2.76 3.07
N HIS A 70 -1.97 -1.99 1.97
CA HIS A 70 -2.59 -0.67 1.96
C HIS A 70 -4.09 -0.71 2.29
N ALA A 71 -4.81 -1.71 1.79
CA ALA A 71 -6.22 -1.93 2.12
C ALA A 71 -6.42 -2.19 3.63
N ALA A 72 -5.54 -2.99 4.24
CA ALA A 72 -5.57 -3.21 5.69
C ALA A 72 -5.30 -1.92 6.49
N ILE A 73 -4.33 -1.09 6.05
CA ILE A 73 -4.04 0.22 6.65
C ILE A 73 -5.28 1.13 6.57
N ARG A 74 -5.94 1.20 5.41
CA ARG A 74 -7.17 1.99 5.23
C ARG A 74 -8.29 1.48 6.13
N ALA A 75 -8.49 0.17 6.20
CA ALA A 75 -9.51 -0.45 7.05
C ALA A 75 -9.27 -0.20 8.54
N ALA A 76 -8.01 -0.04 8.97
CA ALA A 76 -7.64 0.31 10.33
C ALA A 76 -7.81 1.80 10.68
N GLY A 77 -8.40 2.59 9.77
CA GLY A 77 -8.62 4.04 9.97
C GLY A 77 -7.55 4.94 9.36
N GLY A 78 -6.59 4.36 8.64
CA GLY A 78 -5.53 5.10 7.97
C GLY A 78 -4.45 5.63 8.91
N VAL A 79 -3.50 6.38 8.35
CA VAL A 79 -2.38 6.94 9.14
C VAL A 79 -2.86 7.97 10.14
N ARG A 80 -4.01 8.62 9.93
CA ARG A 80 -4.64 9.48 10.94
C ARG A 80 -4.86 8.75 12.26
N GLU A 81 -5.42 7.55 12.23
CA GLU A 81 -5.60 6.70 13.42
C GLU A 81 -4.24 6.21 13.93
N GLY A 82 -3.33 5.86 13.01
CA GLY A 82 -1.96 5.50 13.37
C GLY A 82 -1.20 6.59 14.14
N ARG A 83 -1.53 7.88 13.99
CA ARG A 83 -0.91 8.97 14.78
C ARG A 83 -1.45 9.08 16.19
N SER A 84 -2.71 8.71 16.43
CA SER A 84 -3.30 8.69 17.77
C SER A 84 -2.90 7.44 18.55
N LEU A 85 -2.64 6.34 17.84
CA LEU A 85 -2.17 5.10 18.43
C LEU A 85 -0.65 5.11 18.63
N GLY A 86 -0.18 4.44 19.69
CA GLY A 86 1.25 4.12 19.80
C GLY A 86 1.66 3.11 18.72
N ALA A 87 2.94 3.10 18.32
CA ALA A 87 3.43 2.28 17.20
C ALA A 87 3.06 0.78 17.28
N GLY A 88 3.09 0.18 18.48
CA GLY A 88 2.68 -1.21 18.69
C GLY A 88 1.19 -1.45 18.41
N HIS A 89 0.32 -0.63 19.02
CA HIS A 89 -1.14 -0.75 18.84
C HIS A 89 -1.58 -0.39 17.42
N TRP A 90 -0.84 0.50 16.74
CA TRP A 90 -1.08 0.79 15.35
C TRP A 90 -0.88 -0.46 14.48
N VAL A 91 0.26 -1.14 14.60
CA VAL A 91 0.54 -2.35 13.81
C VAL A 91 -0.47 -3.46 14.13
N GLU A 92 -0.82 -3.65 15.41
CA GLU A 92 -1.86 -4.59 15.83
C GLU A 92 -3.20 -4.29 15.15
N ALA A 93 -3.66 -3.03 15.17
CA ALA A 93 -4.90 -2.62 14.52
C ALA A 93 -4.87 -2.90 13.00
N VAL A 94 -3.75 -2.68 12.32
CA VAL A 94 -3.61 -3.01 10.89
C VAL A 94 -3.67 -4.52 10.66
N VAL A 95 -3.00 -5.33 11.50
CA VAL A 95 -3.01 -6.80 11.41
C VAL A 95 -4.43 -7.36 11.62
N GLU A 96 -5.21 -6.79 12.53
CA GLU A 96 -6.60 -7.19 12.78
C GLU A 96 -7.50 -7.02 11.56
N GLN A 97 -7.25 -5.97 10.76
CA GLN A 97 -7.99 -5.71 9.52
C GLN A 97 -7.41 -6.44 8.30
N ALA A 98 -6.23 -7.03 8.42
CA ALA A 98 -5.58 -7.76 7.35
C ALA A 98 -6.13 -9.19 7.22
N ALA A 99 -6.36 -9.61 5.97
CA ALA A 99 -6.63 -11.02 5.64
C ALA A 99 -5.44 -11.90 6.04
N GLU A 100 -5.69 -13.17 6.37
CA GLU A 100 -4.68 -14.10 6.90
C GLU A 100 -3.35 -14.10 6.11
N PRO A 101 -3.33 -14.17 4.76
CA PRO A 101 -2.08 -14.15 3.98
C PRO A 101 -1.29 -12.84 4.05
N VAL A 102 -1.93 -11.74 4.48
CA VAL A 102 -1.36 -10.38 4.51
C VAL A 102 -0.77 -10.07 5.88
N ARG A 103 -1.25 -10.71 6.95
CA ARG A 103 -0.82 -10.46 8.34
C ARG A 103 0.70 -10.56 8.48
N GLY A 104 1.29 -11.63 7.93
CA GLY A 104 2.74 -11.82 7.92
C GLY A 104 3.51 -10.67 7.23
N LEU A 105 2.99 -10.17 6.10
CA LEU A 105 3.59 -9.04 5.38
C LEU A 105 3.55 -7.76 6.21
N VAL A 106 2.44 -7.47 6.89
CA VAL A 106 2.33 -6.30 7.77
C VAL A 106 3.37 -6.37 8.88
N THR A 107 3.50 -7.54 9.54
CA THR A 107 4.48 -7.72 10.62
C THR A 107 5.93 -7.63 10.12
N GLU A 108 6.22 -8.14 8.93
CA GLU A 108 7.55 -8.03 8.31
C GLU A 108 7.89 -6.56 8.01
N LEU A 109 6.96 -5.81 7.43
CA LEU A 109 7.15 -4.41 7.08
C LEU A 109 7.31 -3.51 8.30
N ALA A 110 6.61 -3.83 9.39
CA ALA A 110 6.68 -3.10 10.65
C ALA A 110 8.08 -3.13 11.30
N VAL A 111 8.95 -4.06 10.90
CA VAL A 111 10.34 -4.15 11.40
C VAL A 111 11.39 -4.12 10.29
N ALA A 112 10.95 -3.86 9.05
CA ALA A 112 11.86 -3.83 7.90
C ALA A 112 12.87 -2.67 8.04
N PRO A 113 14.16 -2.89 7.74
CA PRO A 113 15.16 -1.84 7.88
C PRO A 113 14.86 -0.67 6.93
N LEU A 114 14.84 0.54 7.47
CA LEU A 114 14.79 1.76 6.68
C LEU A 114 16.20 2.28 6.40
N PRO A 115 16.46 2.85 5.21
CA PRO A 115 17.72 3.53 4.90
C PRO A 115 18.07 4.68 5.85
N GLU A 116 17.07 5.27 6.49
CA GLU A 116 17.21 6.34 7.46
C GLU A 116 16.17 6.17 8.57
N ASP A 117 16.64 6.00 9.80
CA ASP A 117 15.85 5.76 11.01
C ASP A 117 16.24 6.69 12.17
N ARG A 118 17.22 7.59 11.97
CA ARG A 118 17.67 8.52 13.01
C ARG A 118 16.59 9.56 13.29
N GLU A 119 16.26 9.74 14.57
CA GLU A 119 15.15 10.59 15.04
C GLU A 119 15.15 12.01 14.44
N ASN A 120 16.33 12.60 14.24
CA ASN A 120 16.45 13.97 13.74
C ASN A 120 16.17 14.15 12.24
N VAL A 121 16.13 13.06 11.46
CA VAL A 121 15.98 13.11 9.99
C VAL A 121 14.89 12.18 9.46
N VAL A 122 14.49 11.17 10.22
CA VAL A 122 13.48 10.18 9.82
C VAL A 122 12.16 10.81 9.41
N GLY A 123 11.74 11.90 10.08
CA GLY A 123 10.49 12.59 9.72
C GLY A 123 10.49 13.14 8.30
N GLY A 124 11.58 13.81 7.89
CA GLY A 124 11.73 14.32 6.52
C GLY A 124 11.89 13.19 5.50
N TYR A 125 12.59 12.13 5.88
CA TYR A 125 12.77 10.95 5.04
C TYR A 125 11.43 10.25 4.73
N VAL A 126 10.63 9.94 5.75
CA VAL A 126 9.31 9.31 5.61
C VAL A 126 8.40 10.15 4.73
N ALA A 127 8.34 11.47 4.99
CA ALA A 127 7.55 12.38 4.17
C ALA A 127 7.98 12.38 2.70
N GLY A 128 9.29 12.39 2.42
CA GLY A 128 9.83 12.34 1.06
C GLY A 128 9.53 11.03 0.33
N VAL A 129 9.68 9.89 1.02
CA VAL A 129 9.35 8.56 0.47
C VAL A 129 7.89 8.50 0.06
N VAL A 130 6.99 8.92 0.94
CA VAL A 130 5.53 8.90 0.69
C VAL A 130 5.17 9.85 -0.43
N ARG A 131 5.62 11.11 -0.40
CA ARG A 131 5.33 12.09 -1.47
C ARG A 131 5.78 11.60 -2.84
N GLY A 132 6.97 11.00 -2.91
CA GLY A 132 7.46 10.42 -4.14
C GLY A 132 6.59 9.26 -4.66
N LEU A 133 6.04 8.44 -3.77
CA LEU A 133 5.07 7.40 -4.16
C LEU A 133 3.79 8.04 -4.75
N VAL A 134 3.27 9.08 -4.09
CA VAL A 134 2.07 9.80 -4.54
C VAL A 134 2.31 10.47 -5.91
N ASP A 135 3.44 11.17 -6.12
CA ASP A 135 3.72 11.81 -7.42
C ASP A 135 3.81 10.78 -8.57
N LEU A 136 4.34 9.58 -8.29
CA LEU A 136 4.38 8.52 -9.29
C LEU A 136 2.96 8.02 -9.63
N GLY A 137 2.10 7.84 -8.62
CA GLY A 137 0.69 7.49 -8.81
C GLY A 137 -0.07 8.55 -9.62
N LEU A 138 0.12 9.82 -9.27
CA LEU A 138 -0.47 10.95 -10.01
C LEU A 138 0.03 11.02 -11.44
N THR A 139 1.31 10.75 -11.67
CA THR A 139 1.88 10.69 -13.03
C THR A 139 1.18 9.64 -13.88
N ARG A 140 0.88 8.45 -13.33
CA ARG A 140 0.10 7.41 -14.02
C ARG A 140 -1.34 7.85 -14.29
N ARG A 141 -2.04 8.38 -13.26
CA ARG A 141 -3.42 8.89 -13.39
C ARG A 141 -3.54 9.97 -14.47
N VAL A 142 -2.56 10.87 -14.58
CA VAL A 142 -2.51 11.88 -15.65
C VAL A 142 -2.37 11.23 -17.02
N ALA A 143 -1.49 10.23 -17.16
CA ALA A 143 -1.30 9.51 -18.42
C ALA A 143 -2.60 8.78 -18.86
N ASP A 144 -3.28 8.13 -17.91
CA ASP A 144 -4.53 7.41 -18.16
C ASP A 144 -5.67 8.37 -18.52
N ALA A 145 -5.79 9.50 -17.81
CA ALA A 145 -6.77 10.54 -18.12
C ALA A 145 -6.53 11.16 -19.51
N LYS A 146 -5.28 11.44 -19.88
CA LYS A 146 -4.92 11.90 -21.23
C LYS A 146 -5.27 10.87 -22.29
N SER A 147 -4.95 9.60 -22.05
CA SER A 147 -5.28 8.50 -22.95
C SER A 147 -6.79 8.36 -23.15
N ARG A 148 -7.59 8.48 -22.07
CA ARG A 148 -9.06 8.47 -22.15
C ARG A 148 -9.59 9.65 -22.95
N LEU A 149 -9.10 10.86 -22.69
CA LEU A 149 -9.50 12.07 -23.40
C LEU A 149 -9.21 11.97 -24.91
N GLN A 150 -8.03 11.46 -25.28
CA GLN A 150 -7.62 11.31 -26.69
C GLN A 150 -8.47 10.32 -27.49
N ARG A 151 -9.18 9.39 -26.83
CA ARG A 151 -10.09 8.44 -27.50
C ARG A 151 -11.50 9.00 -27.72
N LEU A 152 -11.83 10.14 -27.12
CA LEU A 152 -13.15 10.77 -27.24
C LEU A 152 -13.16 11.78 -28.38
N ASP A 153 -14.24 11.77 -29.16
CA ASP A 153 -14.50 12.78 -30.19
C ASP A 153 -15.55 13.77 -29.67
N PRO A 154 -15.19 15.05 -29.46
CA PRO A 154 -16.12 16.06 -28.96
C PRO A 154 -17.27 16.38 -29.93
N SER A 155 -17.16 16.01 -31.21
CA SER A 155 -18.26 16.16 -32.18
C SER A 155 -19.33 15.08 -32.05
N VAL A 156 -18.97 13.93 -31.46
CA VAL A 156 -19.86 12.78 -31.23
C VAL A 156 -20.51 12.88 -29.86
N ASP A 157 -19.72 13.11 -28.81
CA ASP A 157 -20.20 13.23 -27.43
C ASP A 157 -19.42 14.31 -26.67
N LEU A 158 -19.93 15.54 -26.74
CA LEU A 158 -19.34 16.70 -26.07
C LEU A 158 -19.37 16.56 -24.54
N ALA A 159 -20.41 15.93 -23.98
CA ALA A 159 -20.56 15.80 -22.54
C ALA A 159 -19.49 14.86 -21.96
N ALA A 160 -19.29 13.69 -22.57
CA ALA A 160 -18.25 12.75 -22.17
C ALA A 160 -16.84 13.35 -22.32
N TYR A 161 -16.60 14.13 -23.38
CA TYR A 161 -15.33 14.84 -23.56
C TYR A 161 -15.08 15.86 -22.45
N GLN A 162 -16.08 16.69 -22.11
CA GLN A 162 -15.97 17.69 -21.04
C GLN A 162 -15.71 17.04 -19.67
N GLU A 163 -16.40 15.93 -19.36
CA GLU A 163 -16.16 15.16 -18.13
C GLU A 163 -14.72 14.64 -18.06
N ALA A 164 -14.23 14.02 -19.14
CA ALA A 164 -12.86 13.51 -19.19
C ALA A 164 -11.81 14.63 -19.09
N PHE A 165 -12.08 15.79 -19.68
CA PHE A 165 -11.21 16.96 -19.60
C PHE A 165 -11.17 17.53 -18.18
N ALA A 166 -12.33 17.66 -17.52
CA ALA A 166 -12.42 18.10 -16.13
C ALA A 166 -11.68 17.14 -15.19
N ALA A 167 -11.83 15.82 -15.39
CA ALA A 167 -11.08 14.81 -14.63
C ALA A 167 -9.56 14.95 -14.83
N LEU A 168 -9.10 15.19 -16.06
CA LEU A 168 -7.67 15.44 -16.32
C LEU A 168 -7.17 16.68 -15.57
N LEU A 169 -7.88 17.80 -15.63
CA LEU A 169 -7.50 19.03 -14.94
C LEU A 169 -7.45 18.84 -13.41
N ALA A 170 -8.38 18.06 -12.84
CA ALA A 170 -8.40 17.77 -11.42
C ALA A 170 -7.12 17.03 -10.99
N VAL A 171 -6.71 15.98 -11.72
CA VAL A 171 -5.48 15.23 -11.41
C VAL A 171 -4.23 16.10 -11.62
N GLU A 172 -4.20 16.94 -12.65
CA GLU A 172 -3.08 17.87 -12.87
C GLU A 172 -2.96 18.94 -11.77
N ALA A 173 -4.09 19.42 -11.25
CA ALA A 173 -4.12 20.34 -10.11
C ALA A 173 -3.61 19.67 -8.83
N GLU A 174 -4.08 18.46 -8.52
CA GLU A 174 -3.63 17.64 -7.39
C GLU A 174 -2.11 17.45 -7.41
N ARG A 175 -1.55 17.11 -8.58
CA ARG A 175 -0.10 16.94 -8.77
C ARG A 175 0.69 18.24 -8.62
N ARG A 176 0.14 19.37 -9.07
CA ARG A 176 0.78 20.68 -8.88
C ARG A 176 0.88 21.03 -7.39
N THR A 177 -0.22 20.88 -6.65
CA THR A 177 -0.26 21.14 -5.21
C THR A 177 0.72 20.26 -4.45
N LEU A 178 0.83 18.97 -4.83
CA LEU A 178 1.82 18.07 -4.24
C LEU A 178 3.25 18.60 -4.37
N ARG A 179 3.63 19.04 -5.57
CA ARG A 179 4.99 19.51 -5.90
C ARG A 179 5.30 20.88 -5.32
N GLU A 180 4.33 21.78 -5.30
CA GLU A 180 4.49 23.07 -4.61
C GLU A 180 4.74 22.85 -3.11
N GLY A 181 4.04 21.87 -2.51
CA GLY A 181 4.29 21.44 -1.13
C GLY A 181 5.52 20.54 -0.92
N GLU A 182 6.25 20.15 -1.98
CA GLU A 182 7.60 19.55 -1.90
C GLU A 182 8.71 20.60 -1.91
N ILE A 183 8.44 21.77 -2.50
CA ILE A 183 9.41 22.86 -2.70
C ILE A 183 9.39 23.85 -1.52
N ALA A 184 8.28 23.93 -0.79
CA ALA A 184 8.10 24.78 0.40
C ALA A 184 8.54 24.07 1.70
#